data_AF-A0A841UZB0-F1
#
_entry.id   AF-A0A841UZB0-F1
#
_cell.length_a   1.000
_cell.length_b   1.000
_cell.length_c   1.000
_cell.angle_alpha   90.00
_cell.angle_beta   90.00
_cell.angle_gamma   90.00
#
_symmetry.space_group_name_H-M   'P 1'
#
loop_
_entity.id
_entity.type
_entity.pdbx_description
1 polymer ?
#
loop_
_entity_poly.entity_id
_entity_poly.type
_entity_poly.pdbx_seq_one_letter_code
_entity_poly.pdbx_strand_id
1 'polypeptide(L)'
;MTDANKILYLGNDINTDDIIPAKRGTNDDPDHLKQYALEHIIGVGELLKYDQIEAGDNFGCGSSREIAPIALKAAGIKKVKARSFAEIFYRNSINIGLPLEIIGETERNPVVEAIANEGGLMAFNQKRRQGKVKIPPSITPARPMTRVEKMLAKASGNDYVKPGEGVFAKIDLALSHDAVASSVAKVFYDNYGKTAQLWDPQRVVLVADHFIQINDIRLDNKAPVMYEQMVKFAQAQGCHLFDVVSPGEAAGICHVLLPEQGFIRPGMIIAGTDSHTCTYGALGAFSTGVGTTDMANIFAMGDMWIRVPPTLVFELSGTLPPQISAKDIILFILGKLGCGGATSKVMEFRGSIIEQLPLDERLTLANMAIECGAMCGLIAADEVTNDYVTSRTPIGFEDAIADPDAEYEAIYQFDLSHLEPQVARPPKPDQVVNITQLGDVPITKAFIGSCTGGKLYDLAQAAAVLKDRQVAQGVDLFVVPASMEVRQKAEELGYLAIFEESGAQILKSGCGACINSGKGVLDKEETGIYATNRNFKGRSGDPTAKNYLASPRTVAISAVKGKITANLD
;
A
#
# COMPACT_ATOMS: atom_id res chain seq x y z
N MET A 1 -45.01 12.47 6.11
CA MET A 1 -44.60 11.35 5.23
C MET A 1 -43.19 11.00 5.64
N THR A 2 -42.99 9.81 6.19
CA THR A 2 -41.68 9.32 6.64
C THR A 2 -40.78 9.23 5.42
N ASP A 3 -39.72 10.04 5.37
CA ASP A 3 -38.70 9.97 4.32
C ASP A 3 -38.20 8.53 4.25
N ALA A 4 -38.54 7.83 3.18
CA ALA A 4 -37.99 6.52 2.91
C ALA A 4 -36.47 6.68 2.78
N ASN A 5 -35.70 5.90 3.56
CA ASN A 5 -34.25 5.85 3.43
C ASN A 5 -33.89 5.65 1.96
N LYS A 6 -33.13 6.58 1.39
CA LYS A 6 -32.69 6.56 -0.01
C LYS A 6 -31.38 5.80 -0.08
N ILE A 7 -31.49 4.55 -0.54
CA ILE A 7 -30.36 3.64 -0.71
C ILE A 7 -29.75 3.86 -2.09
N LEU A 8 -28.43 4.10 -2.14
CA LEU A 8 -27.63 4.04 -3.36
C LEU A 8 -27.10 2.62 -3.55
N TYR A 9 -27.41 2.01 -4.68
CA TYR A 9 -26.86 0.71 -5.06
C TYR A 9 -25.60 0.88 -5.91
N LEU A 10 -24.51 0.24 -5.51
CA LEU A 10 -23.24 0.22 -6.20
C LEU A 10 -22.83 -1.21 -6.57
N GLY A 11 -21.93 -1.34 -7.55
CA GLY A 11 -21.39 -2.62 -7.99
C GLY A 11 -20.33 -3.22 -7.06
N ASN A 12 -19.52 -4.12 -7.62
CA ASN A 12 -18.38 -4.74 -6.96
C ASN A 12 -17.11 -3.87 -7.06
N ASP A 13 -16.16 -4.09 -6.15
CA ASP A 13 -14.82 -3.47 -6.09
C ASP A 13 -14.82 -1.94 -6.12
N ILE A 14 -15.70 -1.32 -5.33
CA ILE A 14 -15.69 0.13 -5.18
C ILE A 14 -14.40 0.53 -4.46
N ASN A 15 -13.47 1.14 -5.18
CA ASN A 15 -12.15 1.46 -4.64
C ASN A 15 -12.12 2.87 -4.04
N THR A 16 -11.10 3.20 -3.25
CA THR A 16 -10.99 4.52 -2.61
C THR A 16 -10.85 5.69 -3.59
N ASP A 17 -10.31 5.49 -4.81
CA ASP A 17 -10.27 6.52 -5.85
C ASP A 17 -11.65 6.73 -6.50
N ASP A 18 -12.50 5.69 -6.54
CA ASP A 18 -13.92 5.84 -6.90
C ASP A 18 -14.68 6.65 -5.85
N ILE A 19 -14.44 6.37 -4.55
CA ILE A 19 -15.08 7.08 -3.44
C ILE A 19 -14.63 8.53 -3.40
N ILE A 20 -13.32 8.79 -3.45
CA ILE A 20 -12.77 10.15 -3.51
C ILE A 20 -11.47 10.17 -4.34
N PRO A 21 -11.45 10.86 -5.49
CA PRO A 21 -10.28 10.87 -6.36
C PRO A 21 -9.04 11.50 -5.73
N ALA A 22 -7.85 10.98 -6.04
CA ALA A 22 -6.57 11.45 -5.49
C ALA A 22 -6.33 12.96 -5.60
N LYS A 23 -6.77 13.59 -6.70
CA LYS A 23 -6.66 15.04 -6.91
C LYS A 23 -7.40 15.89 -5.85
N ARG A 24 -8.33 15.30 -5.10
CA ARG A 24 -9.04 15.95 -3.98
C ARG A 24 -8.33 15.77 -2.64
N GLY A 25 -7.29 14.92 -2.60
CA GLY A 25 -6.72 14.38 -1.37
C GLY A 25 -5.84 15.33 -0.56
N THR A 26 -5.46 16.48 -1.12
CA THR A 26 -4.79 17.55 -0.35
C THR A 26 -5.77 18.41 0.43
N ASN A 27 -7.09 18.20 0.28
CA ASN A 27 -8.11 18.86 1.08
C ASN A 27 -8.76 17.88 2.07
N ASP A 28 -8.55 18.11 3.36
CA ASP A 28 -9.11 17.32 4.45
C ASP A 28 -10.42 17.90 5.02
N ASP A 29 -10.93 19.01 4.46
CA ASP A 29 -12.21 19.61 4.87
C ASP A 29 -13.40 18.71 4.50
N PRO A 30 -14.15 18.18 5.49
CA PRO A 30 -15.31 17.33 5.24
C PRO A 30 -16.40 18.01 4.40
N ASP A 31 -16.58 19.33 4.51
CA ASP A 31 -17.60 20.07 3.75
C ASP A 31 -17.25 20.18 2.27
N HIS A 32 -15.95 20.21 1.96
CA HIS A 32 -15.46 20.09 0.59
C HIS A 32 -15.58 18.65 0.09
N LEU A 33 -15.09 17.68 0.87
CA LEU A 33 -15.00 16.28 0.47
C LEU A 33 -16.38 15.68 0.13
N LYS A 34 -17.42 15.99 0.90
CA LYS A 34 -18.78 15.46 0.67
C LYS A 34 -19.37 15.84 -0.70
N GLN A 35 -18.93 16.96 -1.29
CA GLN A 35 -19.41 17.39 -2.61
C GLN A 35 -18.86 16.51 -3.74
N TYR A 36 -17.69 15.90 -3.54
CA TYR A 36 -16.97 15.17 -4.57
C TYR A 36 -16.95 13.65 -4.34
N ALA A 37 -17.59 13.17 -3.28
CA ALA A 37 -17.74 11.76 -3.01
C ALA A 37 -18.46 11.06 -4.17
N LEU A 38 -17.85 10.03 -4.75
CA LEU A 38 -18.34 9.27 -5.91
C LEU A 38 -18.52 10.12 -7.19
N GLU A 39 -17.75 11.22 -7.35
CA GLU A 39 -17.90 12.15 -8.50
C GLU A 39 -17.76 11.48 -9.87
N HIS A 40 -16.97 10.40 -9.97
CA HIS A 40 -16.73 9.68 -11.22
C HIS A 40 -17.74 8.55 -11.49
N ILE A 41 -18.55 8.16 -10.49
CA ILE A 41 -19.57 7.11 -10.63
C ILE A 41 -20.95 7.74 -10.85
N ILE A 42 -21.36 8.67 -9.98
CA ILE A 42 -22.73 9.22 -9.98
C ILE A 42 -22.79 10.71 -10.29
N GLY A 43 -21.67 11.43 -10.25
CA GLY A 43 -21.60 12.87 -10.46
C GLY A 43 -21.41 13.68 -9.18
N VAL A 44 -21.01 14.94 -9.33
CA VAL A 44 -20.71 15.85 -8.21
C VAL A 44 -21.98 16.19 -7.42
N GLY A 45 -21.93 16.07 -6.09
CA GLY A 45 -23.01 16.40 -5.16
C GLY A 45 -24.17 15.39 -5.14
N GLU A 46 -24.16 14.38 -6.02
CA GLU A 46 -25.27 13.43 -6.15
C GLU A 46 -25.41 12.50 -4.94
N LEU A 47 -24.31 12.21 -4.24
CA LEU A 47 -24.34 11.39 -3.03
C LEU A 47 -25.19 12.00 -1.90
N LEU A 48 -25.29 13.34 -1.84
CA LEU A 48 -26.04 14.07 -0.80
C LEU A 48 -27.55 13.75 -0.80
N LYS A 49 -28.05 13.11 -1.85
CA LYS A 49 -29.45 12.69 -1.99
C LYS A 49 -29.74 11.35 -1.29
N TYR A 50 -28.72 10.64 -0.82
CA TYR A 50 -28.82 9.30 -0.25
C TYR A 50 -28.43 9.31 1.23
N ASP A 51 -28.93 8.33 1.98
CA ASP A 51 -28.57 8.14 3.38
C ASP A 51 -27.91 6.78 3.65
N GLN A 52 -27.92 5.87 2.68
CA GLN A 52 -27.31 4.56 2.78
C GLN A 52 -26.66 4.14 1.45
N ILE A 53 -25.64 3.30 1.54
CA ILE A 53 -25.01 2.65 0.40
C ILE A 53 -25.15 1.14 0.57
N GLU A 54 -25.56 0.45 -0.49
CA GLU A 54 -25.47 -1.00 -0.60
C GLU A 54 -24.61 -1.34 -1.82
N ALA A 55 -23.51 -2.05 -1.59
CA ALA A 55 -22.55 -2.45 -2.60
C ALA A 55 -22.42 -3.98 -2.66
N GLY A 56 -21.82 -4.47 -3.74
CA GLY A 56 -21.64 -5.90 -3.96
C GLY A 56 -20.44 -6.49 -3.21
N ASP A 57 -19.61 -7.21 -3.94
CA ASP A 57 -18.37 -7.80 -3.44
C ASP A 57 -17.29 -6.73 -3.29
N ASN A 58 -16.64 -6.64 -2.11
CA ASN A 58 -15.48 -5.78 -1.84
C ASN A 58 -15.72 -4.25 -1.95
N PHE A 59 -15.74 -3.57 -0.81
CA PHE A 59 -15.88 -2.11 -0.74
C PHE A 59 -14.70 -1.44 -0.02
N GLY A 60 -14.20 -0.34 -0.58
CA GLY A 60 -13.13 0.47 -0.01
C GLY A 60 -11.71 -0.04 -0.31
N CYS A 61 -11.51 -0.84 -1.35
CA CYS A 61 -10.18 -1.36 -1.71
C CYS A 61 -9.23 -0.26 -2.23
N GLY A 62 -7.91 -0.51 -2.14
CA GLY A 62 -6.87 0.40 -2.63
C GLY A 62 -6.16 1.21 -1.54
N SER A 63 -6.23 2.53 -1.60
CA SER A 63 -5.43 3.43 -0.76
C SER A 63 -5.88 3.46 0.71
N SER A 64 -4.94 3.69 1.63
CA SER A 64 -5.18 3.87 3.08
C SER A 64 -5.92 5.16 3.48
N ARG A 65 -6.17 6.05 2.51
CA ARG A 65 -6.71 7.41 2.70
C ARG A 65 -8.04 7.43 3.47
N GLU A 66 -7.98 7.85 4.74
CA GLU A 66 -9.16 7.98 5.61
C GLU A 66 -10.16 9.06 5.13
N ILE A 67 -9.73 9.97 4.24
CA ILE A 67 -10.63 10.92 3.60
C ILE A 67 -11.78 10.26 2.82
N ALA A 68 -11.63 9.00 2.38
CA ALA A 68 -12.69 8.27 1.68
C ALA A 68 -13.91 7.99 2.59
N PRO A 69 -13.78 7.29 3.74
CA PRO A 69 -14.90 7.13 4.67
C PRO A 69 -15.33 8.46 5.31
N ILE A 70 -14.42 9.44 5.50
CA ILE A 70 -14.80 10.79 5.96
C ILE A 70 -15.76 11.47 4.97
N ALA A 71 -15.48 11.38 3.66
CA ALA A 71 -16.32 11.98 2.62
C ALA A 71 -17.75 11.37 2.62
N LEU A 72 -17.85 10.05 2.77
CA LEU A 72 -19.13 9.36 2.89
C LEU A 72 -19.90 9.79 4.14
N LYS A 73 -19.23 9.81 5.30
CA LYS A 73 -19.83 10.24 6.57
C LYS A 73 -20.30 11.70 6.50
N ALA A 74 -19.49 12.59 5.93
CA ALA A 74 -19.80 14.00 5.76
C ALA A 74 -20.94 14.28 4.78
N ALA A 75 -21.15 13.38 3.81
CA ALA A 75 -22.29 13.41 2.91
C ALA A 75 -23.62 13.01 3.58
N GLY A 76 -23.59 12.56 4.84
CA GLY A 76 -24.78 12.15 5.59
C GLY A 76 -25.11 10.66 5.47
N ILE A 77 -24.20 9.84 4.93
CA ILE A 77 -24.37 8.39 4.89
C ILE A 77 -24.36 7.83 6.31
N LYS A 78 -25.47 7.18 6.67
CA LYS A 78 -25.71 6.59 7.99
C LYS A 78 -25.22 5.16 8.09
N LYS A 79 -25.11 4.46 6.95
CA LYS A 79 -24.66 3.06 6.89
C LYS A 79 -24.16 2.70 5.50
N VAL A 80 -23.08 1.91 5.45
CA VAL A 80 -22.63 1.22 4.23
C VAL A 80 -22.77 -0.28 4.43
N LYS A 81 -23.41 -0.97 3.49
CA LYS A 81 -23.61 -2.40 3.49
C LYS A 81 -22.90 -3.03 2.29
N ALA A 82 -22.11 -4.08 2.51
CA ALA A 82 -21.39 -4.80 1.46
C ALA A 82 -21.13 -6.25 1.88
N ARG A 83 -20.76 -7.13 0.94
CA ARG A 83 -20.39 -8.53 1.26
C ARG A 83 -19.03 -8.63 1.94
N SER A 84 -18.15 -7.66 1.71
CA SER A 84 -16.87 -7.52 2.38
C SER A 84 -16.38 -6.08 2.28
N PHE A 85 -15.52 -5.68 3.23
CA PHE A 85 -14.82 -4.41 3.20
C PHE A 85 -13.32 -4.67 3.20
N ALA A 86 -12.56 -3.89 2.43
CA ALA A 86 -11.12 -3.88 2.57
C ALA A 86 -10.74 -3.45 4.00
N GLU A 87 -9.79 -4.16 4.61
CA GLU A 87 -9.52 -4.03 6.04
C GLU A 87 -9.23 -2.58 6.48
N ILE A 88 -8.41 -1.85 5.71
CA ILE A 88 -8.05 -0.47 6.06
C ILE A 88 -9.30 0.43 6.05
N PHE A 89 -10.16 0.27 5.05
CA PHE A 89 -11.41 1.02 4.97
C PHE A 89 -12.37 0.63 6.11
N TYR A 90 -12.45 -0.66 6.44
CA TYR A 90 -13.23 -1.16 7.57
C TYR A 90 -12.78 -0.49 8.86
N ARG A 91 -11.48 -0.55 9.18
CA ARG A 91 -10.93 0.07 10.40
C ARG A 91 -11.16 1.58 10.42
N ASN A 92 -10.82 2.27 9.35
CA ASN A 92 -11.04 3.73 9.23
C ASN A 92 -12.50 4.10 9.48
N SER A 93 -13.45 3.32 8.96
CA SER A 93 -14.88 3.56 9.17
C SER A 93 -15.28 3.38 10.63
N ILE A 94 -14.86 2.30 11.28
CA ILE A 94 -15.11 2.08 12.72
C ILE A 94 -14.45 3.18 13.56
N ASN A 95 -13.22 3.57 13.22
CA ASN A 95 -12.45 4.60 13.93
C ASN A 95 -13.15 5.94 13.96
N ILE A 96 -13.72 6.36 12.83
CA ILE A 96 -14.46 7.61 12.72
C ILE A 96 -15.94 7.46 13.08
N GLY A 97 -16.43 6.26 13.40
CA GLY A 97 -17.84 6.00 13.71
C GLY A 97 -18.78 6.07 12.50
N LEU A 98 -18.33 5.64 11.31
CA LEU A 98 -19.18 5.34 10.16
C LEU A 98 -19.66 3.88 10.27
N PRO A 99 -20.98 3.61 10.43
CA PRO A 99 -21.48 2.26 10.58
C PRO A 99 -21.34 1.42 9.30
N LEU A 100 -20.79 0.21 9.45
CA LEU A 100 -20.66 -0.78 8.39
C LEU A 100 -21.48 -2.04 8.73
N GLU A 101 -22.07 -2.66 7.70
CA GLU A 101 -22.76 -3.95 7.81
C GLU A 101 -22.20 -4.91 6.77
N ILE A 102 -21.59 -6.02 7.22
CA ILE A 102 -21.12 -7.09 6.34
C ILE A 102 -22.28 -8.07 6.12
N ILE A 103 -22.67 -8.26 4.87
CA ILE A 103 -23.80 -9.12 4.49
C ILE A 103 -23.48 -10.57 4.86
N GLY A 104 -24.27 -11.13 5.78
CA GLY A 104 -24.17 -12.53 6.20
C GLY A 104 -23.22 -12.77 7.39
N GLU A 105 -22.49 -11.75 7.85
CA GLU A 105 -21.70 -11.85 9.08
C GLU A 105 -22.62 -11.70 10.29
N THR A 106 -22.58 -12.70 11.19
CA THR A 106 -23.37 -12.72 12.44
C THR A 106 -22.49 -12.69 13.68
N GLU A 107 -21.18 -12.91 13.51
CA GLU A 107 -20.23 -12.90 14.61
C GLU A 107 -20.02 -11.47 15.11
N ARG A 108 -20.08 -11.32 16.43
CA ARG A 108 -19.79 -10.06 17.11
C ARG A 108 -18.31 -10.03 17.47
N ASN A 109 -17.68 -8.88 17.26
CA ASN A 109 -16.31 -8.65 17.68
C ASN A 109 -16.31 -7.70 18.90
N PRO A 110 -15.99 -8.17 20.12
CA PRO A 110 -16.07 -7.36 21.33
C PRO A 110 -15.22 -6.08 21.29
N VAL A 111 -14.06 -6.12 20.63
CA VAL A 111 -13.19 -4.93 20.47
C VAL A 111 -13.87 -3.90 19.56
N VAL A 112 -14.41 -4.33 18.42
CA VAL A 112 -15.13 -3.45 17.50
C VAL A 112 -16.38 -2.86 18.17
N GLU A 113 -17.17 -3.68 18.88
CA GLU A 113 -18.34 -3.20 19.64
C GLU A 113 -17.94 -2.18 20.71
N ALA A 114 -16.86 -2.44 21.46
CA ALA A 114 -16.36 -1.52 22.48
C ALA A 114 -15.94 -0.16 21.87
N ILE A 115 -15.27 -0.16 20.72
CA ILE A 115 -14.89 1.07 20.02
C ILE A 115 -16.14 1.80 19.51
N ALA A 116 -17.07 1.08 18.87
CA ALA A 116 -18.28 1.65 18.31
C ALA A 116 -19.21 2.24 19.39
N ASN A 117 -19.34 1.59 20.54
CA ASN A 117 -20.14 2.05 21.68
C ASN A 117 -19.63 3.37 22.26
N GLU A 118 -18.32 3.64 22.15
CA GLU A 118 -17.72 4.91 22.55
C GLU A 118 -17.78 5.99 21.46
N GLY A 119 -18.32 5.66 20.29
CA GLY A 119 -18.47 6.58 19.15
C GLY A 119 -17.24 6.66 18.25
N GLY A 120 -16.26 5.76 18.41
CA GLY A 120 -15.04 5.71 17.62
C GLY A 120 -13.77 5.54 18.46
N LEU A 121 -12.64 5.35 17.77
CA LEU A 121 -11.38 4.94 18.38
C LEU A 121 -10.81 5.99 19.34
N MET A 122 -10.88 7.28 18.98
CA MET A 122 -10.34 8.36 19.80
C MET A 122 -11.06 8.45 21.16
N ALA A 123 -12.40 8.43 21.14
CA ALA A 123 -13.21 8.50 22.36
C ALA A 123 -12.99 7.27 23.26
N PHE A 124 -12.92 6.08 22.65
CA PHE A 124 -12.55 4.86 23.35
C PHE A 124 -11.18 5.00 24.05
N ASN A 125 -10.15 5.47 23.34
CA ASN A 125 -8.79 5.54 23.88
C ASN A 125 -8.57 6.66 24.89
N GLN A 126 -9.26 7.79 24.76
CA GLN A 126 -9.29 8.81 25.81
C GLN A 126 -9.84 8.25 27.12
N LYS A 127 -10.94 7.47 27.06
CA LYS A 127 -11.52 6.80 28.23
C LYS A 127 -10.62 5.67 28.74
N ARG A 128 -9.97 4.91 27.84
CA ARG A 128 -9.02 3.85 28.18
C ARG A 128 -7.83 4.40 28.97
N ARG A 129 -7.26 5.53 28.52
CA ARG A 129 -6.17 6.23 29.20
C ARG A 129 -6.55 6.72 30.61
N GLN A 130 -7.85 7.00 30.83
CA GLN A 130 -8.40 7.36 32.14
C GLN A 130 -8.81 6.16 33.00
N GLY A 131 -8.62 4.92 32.51
CA GLY A 131 -9.02 3.69 33.19
C GLY A 131 -10.54 3.44 33.23
N LYS A 132 -11.33 4.20 32.46
CA LYS A 132 -12.81 4.12 32.45
C LYS A 132 -13.35 2.98 31.59
N VAL A 133 -12.60 2.61 30.55
CA VAL A 133 -12.88 1.43 29.71
C VAL A 133 -11.63 0.58 29.63
N LYS A 134 -11.81 -0.72 29.40
CA LYS A 134 -10.73 -1.69 29.23
C LYS A 134 -10.83 -2.32 27.85
N ILE A 135 -9.70 -2.82 27.35
CA ILE A 135 -9.67 -3.66 26.17
C ILE A 135 -10.37 -4.97 26.52
N PRO A 136 -11.39 -5.41 25.76
CA PRO A 136 -11.95 -6.75 25.90
C PRO A 136 -10.84 -7.80 25.79
N PRO A 137 -10.72 -8.73 26.76
CA PRO A 137 -9.65 -9.73 26.74
C PRO A 137 -9.89 -10.76 25.63
N SER A 138 -8.81 -11.36 25.14
CA SER A 138 -8.93 -12.59 24.36
C SER A 138 -9.47 -13.72 25.24
N ILE A 139 -10.34 -14.55 24.67
CA ILE A 139 -10.83 -15.79 25.30
C ILE A 139 -10.46 -17.01 24.47
N THR A 140 -9.50 -16.87 23.55
CA THR A 140 -9.10 -17.94 22.65
C THR A 140 -8.34 -19.02 23.44
N PRO A 141 -8.79 -20.29 23.40
CA PRO A 141 -8.10 -21.38 24.08
C PRO A 141 -6.80 -21.74 23.37
N ALA A 142 -5.98 -22.57 24.01
CA ALA A 142 -4.75 -23.10 23.41
C ALA A 142 -5.04 -23.74 22.03
N ARG A 143 -4.29 -23.30 21.02
CA ARG A 143 -4.36 -23.78 19.64
C ARG A 143 -3.04 -23.57 18.91
N PRO A 144 -2.78 -24.32 17.82
CA PRO A 144 -1.72 -23.99 16.88
C PRO A 144 -1.94 -22.61 16.25
N MET A 145 -0.85 -21.87 16.06
CA MET A 145 -0.86 -20.53 15.51
C MET A 145 0.07 -20.36 14.32
N THR A 146 -0.42 -19.65 13.30
CA THR A 146 0.40 -19.15 12.19
C THR A 146 1.43 -18.13 12.69
N ARG A 147 2.39 -17.77 11.82
CA ARG A 147 3.43 -16.77 12.11
C ARG A 147 2.83 -15.44 12.59
N VAL A 148 1.82 -14.93 11.87
CA VAL A 148 1.17 -13.66 12.20
C VAL A 148 0.31 -13.78 13.45
N GLU A 149 -0.39 -14.90 13.66
CA GLU A 149 -1.12 -15.14 14.90
C GLU A 149 -0.19 -15.10 16.12
N LYS A 150 1.00 -15.71 16.05
CA LYS A 150 2.01 -15.64 17.12
C LYS A 150 2.52 -14.23 17.38
N MET A 151 2.81 -13.48 16.30
CA MET A 151 3.23 -12.08 16.42
C MET A 151 2.15 -11.24 17.11
N LEU A 152 0.88 -11.41 16.70
CA LEU A 152 -0.25 -10.67 17.27
C LEU A 152 -0.59 -11.11 18.70
N ALA A 153 -0.50 -12.40 19.04
CA ALA A 153 -0.65 -12.90 20.40
C ALA A 153 0.37 -12.23 21.33
N LYS A 154 1.66 -12.29 20.97
CA LYS A 154 2.75 -11.62 21.71
C LYS A 154 2.54 -10.11 21.83
N ALA A 155 2.21 -9.44 20.73
CA ALA A 155 2.04 -7.99 20.70
C ALA A 155 0.81 -7.50 21.48
N SER A 156 -0.22 -8.34 21.60
CA SER A 156 -1.43 -8.04 22.39
C SER A 156 -1.38 -8.53 23.83
N GLY A 157 -0.31 -9.25 24.21
CA GLY A 157 -0.14 -9.81 25.55
C GLY A 157 -1.07 -10.99 25.84
N ASN A 158 -1.55 -11.69 24.80
CA ASN A 158 -2.34 -12.89 24.91
C ASN A 158 -1.47 -14.13 24.63
N ASP A 159 -1.81 -15.26 25.24
CA ASP A 159 -1.10 -16.52 24.98
C ASP A 159 -1.50 -17.11 23.62
N TYR A 160 -2.77 -16.95 23.24
CA TYR A 160 -3.35 -17.46 22.00
C TYR A 160 -4.33 -16.46 21.41
N VAL A 161 -4.41 -16.43 20.08
CA VAL A 161 -5.40 -15.68 19.31
C VAL A 161 -5.91 -16.53 18.14
N LYS A 162 -7.03 -16.14 17.52
CA LYS A 162 -7.55 -16.83 16.34
C LYS A 162 -8.04 -15.86 15.26
N PRO A 163 -8.11 -16.26 13.98
CA PRO A 163 -8.66 -15.42 12.92
C PRO A 163 -10.05 -14.86 13.25
N GLY A 164 -10.28 -13.60 12.88
CA GLY A 164 -11.52 -12.85 13.14
C GLY A 164 -11.60 -12.17 14.51
N GLU A 165 -10.78 -12.61 15.47
CA GLU A 165 -10.70 -11.99 16.79
C GLU A 165 -10.13 -10.57 16.74
N GLY A 166 -10.73 -9.62 17.46
CA GLY A 166 -10.21 -8.28 17.60
C GLY A 166 -9.24 -8.20 18.78
N VAL A 167 -8.04 -7.66 18.55
CA VAL A 167 -7.03 -7.44 19.60
C VAL A 167 -6.44 -6.05 19.48
N PHE A 168 -5.84 -5.53 20.56
CA PHE A 168 -4.96 -4.37 20.50
C PHE A 168 -3.51 -4.85 20.52
N ALA A 169 -2.79 -4.63 19.42
CA ALA A 169 -1.39 -5.01 19.26
C ALA A 169 -0.47 -3.80 19.44
N LYS A 170 0.58 -3.96 20.25
CA LYS A 170 1.66 -2.97 20.36
C LYS A 170 2.39 -2.82 19.02
N ILE A 171 2.78 -1.60 18.72
CA ILE A 171 3.50 -1.26 17.49
C ILE A 171 5.00 -1.14 17.75
N ASP A 172 5.79 -1.81 16.92
CA ASP A 172 7.25 -1.71 16.94
C ASP A 172 7.77 -0.54 16.12
N LEU A 173 7.07 -0.19 15.04
CA LEU A 173 7.42 0.95 14.20
C LEU A 173 6.17 1.56 13.56
N ALA A 174 6.08 2.89 13.59
CA ALA A 174 5.06 3.68 12.91
C ALA A 174 5.70 4.53 11.82
N LEU A 175 5.20 4.39 10.59
CA LEU A 175 5.60 5.17 9.43
C LEU A 175 4.49 6.16 9.04
N SER A 176 4.84 7.41 8.79
CA SER A 176 3.97 8.32 8.05
C SER A 176 4.79 9.11 7.04
N HIS A 177 4.12 9.78 6.12
CA HIS A 177 4.76 10.51 5.03
C HIS A 177 4.10 11.87 4.78
N ASP A 178 4.73 12.71 3.97
CA ASP A 178 4.38 14.12 3.72
C ASP A 178 2.92 14.34 3.28
N ALA A 179 2.33 13.36 2.60
CA ALA A 179 0.94 13.42 2.16
C ALA A 179 -0.10 13.22 3.28
N VAL A 180 0.27 12.73 4.46
CA VAL A 180 -0.70 12.34 5.51
C VAL A 180 -0.28 12.79 6.92
N ALA A 181 1.03 12.95 7.18
CA ALA A 181 1.57 13.21 8.50
C ALA A 181 1.03 14.49 9.15
N SER A 182 0.77 15.54 8.36
CA SER A 182 0.16 16.79 8.86
C SER A 182 -1.25 16.57 9.42
N SER A 183 -2.09 15.81 8.70
CA SER A 183 -3.43 15.44 9.15
C SER A 183 -3.38 14.55 10.39
N VAL A 184 -2.42 13.62 10.46
CA VAL A 184 -2.19 12.78 11.65
C VAL A 184 -1.85 13.65 12.86
N ALA A 185 -0.89 14.56 12.71
CA ALA A 185 -0.48 15.48 13.76
C ALA A 185 -1.66 16.33 14.26
N LYS A 186 -2.50 16.81 13.34
CA LYS A 186 -3.73 17.54 13.68
C LYS A 186 -4.68 16.69 14.52
N VAL A 187 -5.03 15.47 14.06
CA VAL A 187 -5.93 14.56 14.80
C VAL A 187 -5.34 14.19 16.16
N PHE A 188 -4.04 13.93 16.23
CA PHE A 188 -3.32 13.65 17.47
C PHE A 188 -3.46 14.78 18.49
N TYR A 189 -3.13 16.02 18.10
CA TYR A 189 -3.22 17.15 19.03
C TYR A 189 -4.65 17.56 19.38
N ASP A 190 -5.60 17.43 18.45
CA ASP A 190 -7.00 17.79 18.71
C ASP A 190 -7.65 16.81 19.70
N ASN A 191 -7.20 15.56 19.75
CA ASN A 191 -7.72 14.55 20.67
C ASN A 191 -6.91 14.38 21.97
N TYR A 192 -5.59 14.60 21.94
CA TYR A 192 -4.74 14.38 23.12
C TYR A 192 -4.17 15.67 23.73
N GLY A 193 -4.45 16.82 23.12
CA GLY A 193 -4.03 18.15 23.59
C GLY A 193 -2.74 18.64 22.94
N LYS A 194 -2.54 19.96 22.88
CA LYS A 194 -1.40 20.61 22.19
C LYS A 194 -0.03 20.32 22.82
N THR A 195 0.00 19.81 24.05
CA THR A 195 1.23 19.41 24.76
C THR A 195 1.48 17.91 24.71
N ALA A 196 0.64 17.14 24.02
CA ALA A 196 0.80 15.69 23.89
C ALA A 196 2.15 15.34 23.27
N GLN A 197 2.76 14.27 23.79
CA GLN A 197 4.01 13.70 23.31
C GLN A 197 3.75 12.35 22.67
N LEU A 198 4.55 11.99 21.66
CA LEU A 198 4.57 10.65 21.09
C LEU A 198 4.83 9.61 22.20
N TRP A 199 4.22 8.42 22.06
CA TRP A 199 4.45 7.31 23.00
C TRP A 199 5.93 6.90 23.04
N ASP A 200 6.59 6.92 21.88
CA ASP A 200 8.01 6.66 21.69
C ASP A 200 8.48 7.33 20.38
N PRO A 201 9.18 8.48 20.44
CA PRO A 201 9.70 9.16 19.25
C PRO A 201 10.66 8.31 18.42
N GLN A 202 11.39 7.35 19.03
CA GLN A 202 12.35 6.50 18.32
C GLN A 202 11.67 5.39 17.50
N ARG A 203 10.36 5.18 17.70
CA ARG A 203 9.54 4.25 16.92
C ARG A 203 8.69 4.94 15.87
N VAL A 204 8.89 6.24 15.64
CA VAL A 204 8.15 7.01 14.63
C VAL A 204 9.11 7.51 13.57
N VAL A 205 8.80 7.21 12.32
CA VAL A 205 9.57 7.63 11.14
C VAL A 205 8.67 8.41 10.20
N LEU A 206 9.09 9.61 9.83
CA LEU A 206 8.43 10.49 8.87
C LEU A 206 9.27 10.62 7.61
N VAL A 207 8.65 10.47 6.43
CA VAL A 207 9.36 10.48 5.14
C VAL A 207 8.74 11.48 4.17
N ALA A 208 9.56 12.25 3.46
CA ALA A 208 9.13 13.15 2.40
C ALA A 208 9.32 12.51 1.01
N ASP A 209 8.28 11.87 0.46
CA ASP A 209 8.38 11.13 -0.82
C ASP A 209 7.16 11.14 -1.74
N HIS A 210 5.98 11.65 -1.32
CA HIS A 210 4.75 11.58 -2.11
C HIS A 210 4.42 12.89 -2.84
N PHE A 211 4.26 13.99 -2.11
CA PHE A 211 3.75 15.28 -2.64
C PHE A 211 4.84 16.31 -2.90
N ILE A 212 6.10 15.99 -2.61
CA ILE A 212 7.26 16.86 -2.85
C ILE A 212 7.46 17.28 -4.33
N GLN A 213 6.85 16.57 -5.28
CA GLN A 213 6.95 16.80 -6.73
C GLN A 213 5.63 17.24 -7.39
N ILE A 214 4.54 17.40 -6.62
CA ILE A 214 3.20 17.64 -7.20
C ILE A 214 3.14 18.93 -8.03
N ASN A 215 3.88 19.96 -7.60
CA ASN A 215 3.96 21.26 -8.25
C ASN A 215 4.70 21.25 -9.59
N ASP A 216 5.40 20.16 -9.92
CA ASP A 216 6.02 19.99 -11.24
C ASP A 216 4.98 19.69 -12.33
N ILE A 217 3.78 19.26 -11.95
CA ILE A 217 2.71 18.86 -12.90
C ILE A 217 1.39 19.61 -12.67
N ARG A 218 1.12 20.11 -11.47
CA ARG A 218 -0.05 20.97 -11.18
C ARG A 218 0.18 21.84 -9.95
N LEU A 219 -0.33 23.07 -9.96
CA LEU A 219 -0.28 23.94 -8.79
C LEU A 219 -1.11 23.35 -7.64
N ASP A 220 -0.43 23.04 -6.54
CA ASP A 220 -1.03 22.64 -5.27
C ASP A 220 -0.35 23.42 -4.12
N ASN A 221 -1.06 24.43 -3.63
CA ASN A 221 -0.57 25.30 -2.55
C ASN A 221 -0.63 24.63 -1.17
N LYS A 222 -1.30 23.49 -1.03
CA LYS A 222 -1.44 22.77 0.25
C LYS A 222 -0.31 21.79 0.47
N ALA A 223 0.18 21.13 -0.60
CA ALA A 223 1.27 20.16 -0.48
C ALA A 223 2.53 20.72 0.22
N PRO A 224 3.07 21.91 -0.12
CA PRO A 224 4.18 22.51 0.61
C PRO A 224 3.87 22.76 2.09
N VAL A 225 2.64 23.18 2.41
CA VAL A 225 2.20 23.43 3.80
C VAL A 225 2.13 22.12 4.59
N MET A 226 1.63 21.04 3.99
CA MET A 226 1.57 19.72 4.63
C MET A 226 2.98 19.19 4.93
N TYR A 227 3.89 19.31 3.96
CA TYR A 227 5.30 18.98 4.15
C TYR A 227 5.93 19.80 5.28
N GLU A 228 5.79 21.13 5.29
CA GLU A 228 6.33 21.97 6.36
C GLU A 228 5.78 21.61 7.75
N GLN A 229 4.48 21.28 7.81
CA GLN A 229 3.82 20.85 9.06
C GLN A 229 4.35 19.51 9.55
N MET A 230 4.64 18.56 8.64
CA MET A 230 5.29 17.30 8.98
C MET A 230 6.69 17.55 9.58
N VAL A 231 7.51 18.39 8.92
CA VAL A 231 8.86 18.71 9.41
C VAL A 231 8.82 19.37 10.80
N LYS A 232 7.92 20.36 10.99
CA LYS A 232 7.72 21.02 12.29
C LYS A 232 7.26 20.04 13.36
N PHE A 233 6.36 19.12 13.03
CA PHE A 233 5.92 18.08 13.95
C PHE A 233 7.07 17.15 14.34
N ALA A 234 7.86 16.69 13.38
CA ALA A 234 9.01 15.81 13.63
C ALA A 234 10.02 16.47 14.57
N GLN A 235 10.36 17.73 14.32
CA GLN A 235 11.26 18.51 15.17
C GLN A 235 10.70 18.73 16.58
N ALA A 236 9.41 19.05 16.69
CA ALA A 236 8.78 19.30 17.99
C ALA A 236 8.66 18.03 18.86
N GLN A 237 8.48 16.87 18.23
CA GLN A 237 8.32 15.59 18.91
C GLN A 237 9.64 14.80 19.03
N GLY A 238 10.69 15.20 18.30
CA GLY A 238 11.99 14.54 18.31
C GLY A 238 11.99 13.14 17.70
N CYS A 239 11.14 12.88 16.70
CA CYS A 239 11.11 11.59 16.00
C CYS A 239 12.00 11.58 14.75
N HIS A 240 12.16 10.40 14.13
CA HIS A 240 12.98 10.27 12.93
C HIS A 240 12.33 10.97 11.73
N LEU A 241 13.11 11.74 10.99
CA LEU A 241 12.70 12.44 9.78
C LEU A 241 13.70 12.15 8.64
N PHE A 242 13.19 11.61 7.55
CA PHE A 242 13.87 11.54 6.26
C PHE A 242 13.32 12.64 5.37
N ASP A 243 14.03 13.77 5.38
CA ASP A 243 13.67 14.95 4.61
C ASP A 243 14.11 14.86 3.14
N VAL A 244 13.70 15.82 2.31
CA VAL A 244 14.18 15.97 0.94
C VAL A 244 15.69 16.24 0.93
N VAL A 245 16.40 15.64 -0.03
CA VAL A 245 17.85 15.84 -0.21
C VAL A 245 18.17 17.01 -1.13
N SER A 246 17.22 17.35 -2.02
CA SER A 246 17.26 18.51 -2.90
C SER A 246 15.82 18.94 -3.22
N PRO A 247 15.57 20.16 -3.74
CA PRO A 247 14.21 20.57 -4.10
C PRO A 247 13.53 19.56 -5.03
N GLY A 248 12.45 18.92 -4.55
CA GLY A 248 11.70 17.90 -5.30
C GLY A 248 12.37 16.53 -5.40
N GLU A 249 13.34 16.20 -4.54
CA GLU A 249 14.01 14.91 -4.52
C GLU A 249 14.02 14.31 -3.11
N ALA A 250 13.40 13.14 -2.97
CA ALA A 250 13.36 12.38 -1.72
C ALA A 250 14.70 11.70 -1.44
N ALA A 251 15.01 11.46 -0.16
CA ALA A 251 16.06 10.50 0.21
C ALA A 251 15.77 9.08 -0.34
N GLY A 252 14.48 8.73 -0.39
CA GLY A 252 13.97 7.55 -1.06
C GLY A 252 12.49 7.33 -0.76
N ILE A 253 11.87 6.46 -1.54
CA ILE A 253 10.49 6.01 -1.31
C ILE A 253 10.47 5.23 0.00
N CYS A 254 9.56 5.58 0.90
CA CYS A 254 9.53 5.06 2.27
C CYS A 254 9.68 3.53 2.37
N HIS A 255 9.03 2.78 1.48
CA HIS A 255 9.06 1.31 1.47
C HIS A 255 10.37 0.67 1.02
N VAL A 256 11.25 1.43 0.37
CA VAL A 256 12.61 1.02 0.01
C VAL A 256 13.59 1.59 1.03
N LEU A 257 13.38 2.85 1.42
CA LEU A 257 14.24 3.58 2.35
C LEU A 257 14.29 2.95 3.75
N LEU A 258 13.15 2.59 4.35
CA LEU A 258 13.15 2.06 5.71
C LEU A 258 13.94 0.74 5.87
N PRO A 259 13.80 -0.25 4.96
CA PRO A 259 14.69 -1.41 4.94
C PRO A 259 16.16 -1.04 4.76
N GLU A 260 16.50 -0.15 3.82
CA GLU A 260 17.88 0.31 3.58
C GLU A 260 18.53 0.93 4.81
N GLN A 261 17.73 1.68 5.59
CA GLN A 261 18.15 2.36 6.81
C GLN A 261 18.10 1.45 8.05
N GLY A 262 17.79 0.17 7.91
CA GLY A 262 17.84 -0.81 8.99
C GLY A 262 16.71 -0.71 10.02
N PHE A 263 15.61 -0.03 9.69
CA PHE A 263 14.45 0.08 10.59
C PHE A 263 13.59 -1.18 10.64
N ILE A 264 13.62 -1.98 9.56
CA ILE A 264 12.75 -3.14 9.39
C ILE A 264 13.51 -4.41 9.77
N ARG A 265 12.93 -5.19 10.67
CA ARG A 265 13.50 -6.46 11.14
C ARG A 265 12.41 -7.53 11.26
N PRO A 266 12.76 -8.82 11.12
CA PRO A 266 11.82 -9.92 11.35
C PRO A 266 11.14 -9.85 12.73
N GLY A 267 9.88 -10.29 12.80
CA GLY A 267 9.11 -10.34 14.04
C GLY A 267 8.41 -9.04 14.44
N MET A 268 8.67 -7.93 13.75
CA MET A 268 8.07 -6.62 14.09
C MET A 268 6.59 -6.51 13.70
N ILE A 269 5.82 -5.77 14.51
CA ILE A 269 4.50 -5.25 14.13
C ILE A 269 4.66 -3.80 13.63
N ILE A 270 4.32 -3.55 12.38
CA ILE A 270 4.55 -2.25 11.72
C ILE A 270 3.24 -1.69 11.17
N ALA A 271 3.00 -0.41 11.45
CA ALA A 271 1.86 0.33 10.92
C ALA A 271 2.35 1.52 10.11
N GLY A 272 1.73 1.80 8.97
CA GLY A 272 2.10 2.95 8.15
C GLY A 272 0.90 3.62 7.51
N THR A 273 0.94 4.95 7.34
CA THR A 273 -0.16 5.67 6.67
C THR A 273 -0.23 5.45 5.16
N ASP A 274 0.56 4.51 4.62
CA ASP A 274 0.54 4.07 3.24
C ASP A 274 0.02 2.61 3.14
N SER A 275 -0.85 2.33 2.18
CA SER A 275 -1.39 0.99 1.92
C SER A 275 -0.31 -0.05 1.60
N HIS A 276 0.79 0.37 0.98
CA HIS A 276 1.91 -0.47 0.58
C HIS A 276 2.91 -0.74 1.72
N THR A 277 2.59 -0.35 2.95
CA THR A 277 3.34 -0.74 4.16
C THR A 277 3.48 -2.27 4.30
N CYS A 278 2.57 -3.04 3.70
CA CYS A 278 2.66 -4.50 3.55
C CYS A 278 3.98 -5.01 2.93
N THR A 279 4.74 -4.14 2.25
CA THR A 279 6.09 -4.42 1.72
C THR A 279 7.03 -5.03 2.76
N TYR A 280 6.94 -4.59 4.02
CA TYR A 280 7.89 -4.99 5.05
C TYR A 280 7.75 -6.46 5.48
N GLY A 281 6.65 -7.12 5.11
CA GLY A 281 6.53 -8.56 5.29
C GLY A 281 7.47 -9.39 4.43
N ALA A 282 8.14 -8.80 3.43
CA ALA A 282 9.27 -9.43 2.75
C ALA A 282 10.47 -9.73 3.70
N LEU A 283 10.54 -9.04 4.83
CA LEU A 283 11.54 -9.25 5.88
C LEU A 283 10.97 -10.01 7.08
N GLY A 284 9.84 -10.71 6.94
CA GLY A 284 9.24 -11.46 8.04
C GLY A 284 8.61 -10.60 9.15
N ALA A 285 8.25 -9.36 8.85
CA ALA A 285 7.45 -8.51 9.74
C ALA A 285 5.95 -8.62 9.42
N PHE A 286 5.08 -8.45 10.41
CA PHE A 286 3.68 -8.19 10.12
C PHE A 286 3.47 -6.69 9.97
N SER A 287 3.15 -6.26 8.75
CA SER A 287 3.06 -4.85 8.40
C SER A 287 1.78 -4.53 7.64
N THR A 288 1.06 -3.48 8.03
CA THR A 288 -0.21 -3.08 7.40
C THR A 288 -0.31 -1.57 7.23
N GLY A 289 -1.00 -1.15 6.17
CA GLY A 289 -1.44 0.24 6.05
C GLY A 289 -2.53 0.58 7.06
N VAL A 290 -2.59 1.84 7.49
CA VAL A 290 -3.58 2.38 8.42
C VAL A 290 -4.00 3.81 8.03
N GLY A 291 -5.14 4.28 8.51
CA GLY A 291 -5.60 5.65 8.28
C GLY A 291 -5.06 6.67 9.30
N THR A 292 -5.54 7.91 9.15
CA THR A 292 -5.12 9.05 9.97
C THR A 292 -5.46 8.84 11.45
N THR A 293 -6.68 8.36 11.75
CA THR A 293 -7.14 8.15 13.13
C THR A 293 -6.38 7.01 13.82
N ASP A 294 -6.11 5.91 13.12
CA ASP A 294 -5.25 4.83 13.64
C ASP A 294 -3.86 5.35 13.97
N MET A 295 -3.22 6.08 13.05
CA MET A 295 -1.87 6.59 13.28
C MET A 295 -1.82 7.61 14.42
N ALA A 296 -2.82 8.49 14.54
CA ALA A 296 -2.93 9.41 15.66
C ALA A 296 -3.12 8.66 17.00
N ASN A 297 -3.82 7.51 16.98
CA ASN A 297 -3.89 6.64 18.15
C ASN A 297 -2.52 6.05 18.49
N ILE A 298 -1.83 5.49 17.50
CA ILE A 298 -0.53 4.87 17.67
C ILE A 298 0.43 5.91 18.25
N PHE A 299 0.46 7.13 17.71
CA PHE A 299 1.24 8.25 18.24
C PHE A 299 1.00 8.50 19.73
N ALA A 300 -0.23 8.37 20.22
CA ALA A 300 -0.57 8.62 21.62
C ALA A 300 -0.41 7.41 22.54
N MET A 301 -0.68 6.20 22.05
CA MET A 301 -0.90 5.01 22.86
C MET A 301 0.11 3.88 22.60
N GLY A 302 0.80 3.90 21.46
CA GLY A 302 1.77 2.88 21.05
C GLY A 302 1.17 1.55 20.60
N ASP A 303 -0.14 1.50 20.36
CA ASP A 303 -0.86 0.31 19.92
C ASP A 303 -1.92 0.63 18.86
N MET A 304 -2.39 -0.40 18.17
CA MET A 304 -3.54 -0.33 17.28
C MET A 304 -4.46 -1.51 17.53
N TRP A 305 -5.75 -1.34 17.27
CA TRP A 305 -6.65 -2.48 17.21
C TRP A 305 -6.60 -3.13 15.82
N ILE A 306 -6.77 -4.43 15.77
CA ILE A 306 -6.73 -5.20 14.53
C ILE A 306 -7.55 -6.48 14.67
N ARG A 307 -8.21 -6.88 13.59
CA ARG A 307 -8.76 -8.23 13.47
C ARG A 307 -7.64 -9.16 13.06
N VAL A 308 -7.41 -10.21 13.84
CA VAL A 308 -6.41 -11.24 13.54
C VAL A 308 -6.75 -11.83 12.16
N PRO A 309 -5.87 -11.70 11.17
CA PRO A 309 -6.17 -12.12 9.81
C PRO A 309 -5.97 -13.64 9.67
N PRO A 310 -6.85 -14.34 8.92
CA PRO A 310 -6.50 -15.66 8.43
C PRO A 310 -5.35 -15.56 7.42
N THR A 311 -4.65 -16.68 7.19
CA THR A 311 -3.49 -16.74 6.30
C THR A 311 -3.77 -17.64 5.10
N LEU A 312 -3.48 -17.13 3.91
CA LEU A 312 -3.41 -17.88 2.65
C LEU A 312 -1.94 -18.19 2.35
N VAL A 313 -1.62 -19.44 2.03
CA VAL A 313 -0.26 -19.85 1.65
C VAL A 313 -0.15 -19.94 0.13
N PHE A 314 0.93 -19.41 -0.42
CA PHE A 314 1.30 -19.49 -1.83
C PHE A 314 2.62 -20.24 -1.97
N GLU A 315 2.54 -21.52 -2.31
CA GLU A 315 3.70 -22.36 -2.57
C GLU A 315 4.14 -22.21 -4.02
N LEU A 316 5.23 -21.48 -4.22
CA LEU A 316 5.80 -21.16 -5.53
C LEU A 316 7.00 -22.06 -5.81
N SER A 317 6.88 -22.90 -6.83
CA SER A 317 7.84 -23.95 -7.16
C SER A 317 8.27 -23.92 -8.64
N GLY A 318 9.22 -24.79 -8.99
CA GLY A 318 9.73 -24.92 -10.36
C GLY A 318 11.01 -24.12 -10.62
N THR A 319 11.29 -23.87 -11.90
CA THR A 319 12.46 -23.11 -12.37
C THR A 319 12.01 -21.82 -13.04
N LEU A 320 12.27 -20.67 -12.41
CA LEU A 320 11.82 -19.39 -12.95
C LEU A 320 12.48 -19.08 -14.31
N PRO A 321 11.71 -18.82 -15.39
CA PRO A 321 12.31 -18.44 -16.66
C PRO A 321 13.11 -17.13 -16.54
N PRO A 322 14.25 -16.96 -17.22
CA PRO A 322 15.15 -15.82 -17.02
C PRO A 322 14.54 -14.44 -17.27
N GLN A 323 13.47 -14.38 -18.07
CA GLN A 323 12.75 -13.14 -18.40
C GLN A 323 11.70 -12.73 -17.37
N ILE A 324 11.40 -13.58 -16.39
CA ILE A 324 10.32 -13.39 -15.41
C ILE A 324 10.87 -12.76 -14.14
N SER A 325 10.16 -11.76 -13.63
CA SER A 325 10.45 -11.14 -12.33
C SER A 325 9.32 -11.37 -11.33
N ALA A 326 9.54 -11.01 -10.06
CA ALA A 326 8.53 -10.98 -9.02
C ALA A 326 7.29 -10.19 -9.43
N LYS A 327 7.45 -9.17 -10.27
CA LYS A 327 6.31 -8.40 -10.82
C LYS A 327 5.40 -9.29 -11.65
N ASP A 328 5.97 -10.13 -12.50
CA ASP A 328 5.19 -11.08 -13.31
C ASP A 328 4.51 -12.14 -12.42
N ILE A 329 5.20 -12.64 -11.40
CA ILE A 329 4.65 -13.61 -10.44
C ILE A 329 3.43 -13.04 -9.70
N ILE A 330 3.54 -11.85 -9.12
CA ILE A 330 2.43 -11.28 -8.34
C ILE A 330 1.28 -10.82 -9.23
N LEU A 331 1.55 -10.37 -10.46
CA LEU A 331 0.50 -10.13 -11.45
C LEU A 331 -0.22 -11.42 -11.83
N PHE A 332 0.51 -12.54 -12.04
CA PHE A 332 -0.12 -13.84 -12.28
C PHE A 332 -1.06 -14.24 -11.14
N ILE A 333 -0.60 -14.15 -9.88
CA ILE A 333 -1.41 -14.46 -8.70
C ILE A 333 -2.64 -13.53 -8.63
N LEU A 334 -2.44 -12.22 -8.83
CA LEU A 334 -3.51 -11.23 -8.82
C LEU A 334 -4.55 -11.50 -9.93
N GLY A 335 -4.13 -11.92 -11.12
CA GLY A 335 -5.02 -12.33 -12.20
C GLY A 335 -5.84 -13.58 -11.90
N LYS A 336 -5.33 -14.48 -11.03
CA LYS A 336 -6.06 -15.67 -10.56
C LYS A 336 -7.06 -15.36 -9.45
N LEU A 337 -6.72 -14.44 -8.56
CA LEU A 337 -7.48 -14.16 -7.34
C LEU A 337 -8.43 -12.97 -7.45
N GLY A 338 -8.12 -11.98 -8.29
CA GLY A 338 -8.82 -10.71 -8.33
C GLY A 338 -8.47 -9.77 -7.16
N CYS A 339 -8.92 -8.52 -7.25
CA CYS A 339 -8.67 -7.50 -6.21
C CYS A 339 -9.30 -7.81 -4.84
N GLY A 340 -10.20 -8.79 -4.76
CA GLY A 340 -10.86 -9.21 -3.53
C GLY A 340 -10.45 -10.60 -3.01
N GLY A 341 -9.54 -11.31 -3.71
CA GLY A 341 -9.25 -12.71 -3.40
C GLY A 341 -8.56 -12.94 -2.06
N ALA A 342 -7.85 -11.94 -1.54
CA ALA A 342 -7.16 -11.98 -0.25
C ALA A 342 -7.64 -10.90 0.73
N THR A 343 -8.85 -10.34 0.55
CA THR A 343 -9.40 -9.29 1.41
C THR A 343 -9.32 -9.65 2.90
N SER A 344 -8.66 -8.79 3.69
CA SER A 344 -8.46 -8.94 5.15
C SER A 344 -7.64 -10.17 5.57
N LYS A 345 -6.81 -10.71 4.66
CA LYS A 345 -5.97 -11.89 4.92
C LYS A 345 -4.48 -11.55 4.86
N VAL A 346 -3.65 -12.48 5.31
CA VAL A 346 -2.22 -12.50 5.03
C VAL A 346 -1.97 -13.37 3.80
N MET A 347 -1.13 -12.91 2.88
CA MET A 347 -0.58 -13.74 1.81
C MET A 347 0.82 -14.18 2.20
N GLU A 348 0.99 -15.43 2.61
CA GLU A 348 2.30 -15.98 2.95
C GLU A 348 2.90 -16.70 1.74
N PHE A 349 4.05 -16.22 1.26
CA PHE A 349 4.76 -16.78 0.12
C PHE A 349 5.86 -17.73 0.57
N ARG A 350 5.91 -18.93 -0.01
CA ARG A 350 6.87 -20.00 0.31
C ARG A 350 7.31 -20.74 -0.95
N GLY A 351 8.27 -21.64 -0.80
CA GLY A 351 8.69 -22.58 -1.85
C GLY A 351 10.01 -22.20 -2.52
N SER A 352 10.50 -23.09 -3.39
CA SER A 352 11.85 -23.02 -3.97
C SER A 352 12.10 -21.75 -4.79
N ILE A 353 11.06 -21.12 -5.33
CA ILE A 353 11.21 -19.85 -6.05
C ILE A 353 11.58 -18.73 -5.08
N ILE A 354 10.96 -18.66 -3.90
CA ILE A 354 11.22 -17.62 -2.90
C ILE A 354 12.67 -17.66 -2.41
N GLU A 355 13.19 -18.87 -2.18
CA GLU A 355 14.58 -19.11 -1.77
C GLU A 355 15.61 -18.54 -2.76
N GLN A 356 15.26 -18.45 -4.05
CA GLN A 356 16.13 -17.95 -5.12
C GLN A 356 15.99 -16.44 -5.37
N LEU A 357 14.92 -15.81 -4.88
CA LEU A 357 14.68 -14.39 -5.15
C LEU A 357 15.57 -13.50 -4.28
N PRO A 358 16.26 -12.50 -4.87
CA PRO A 358 16.93 -11.47 -4.09
C PRO A 358 15.90 -10.64 -3.32
N LEU A 359 16.35 -9.93 -2.27
CA LEU A 359 15.42 -9.18 -1.42
C LEU A 359 14.59 -8.15 -2.20
N ASP A 360 15.17 -7.46 -3.19
CA ASP A 360 14.44 -6.52 -4.04
C ASP A 360 13.17 -7.16 -4.65
N GLU A 361 13.28 -8.40 -5.12
CA GLU A 361 12.15 -9.12 -5.73
C GLU A 361 11.13 -9.56 -4.67
N ARG A 362 11.59 -9.95 -3.48
CA ARG A 362 10.73 -10.26 -2.33
C ARG A 362 9.92 -9.04 -1.88
N LEU A 363 10.54 -7.86 -1.87
CA LEU A 363 9.85 -6.58 -1.59
C LEU A 363 8.74 -6.34 -2.60
N THR A 364 8.97 -6.58 -3.90
CA THR A 364 7.94 -6.45 -4.94
C THR A 364 6.76 -7.40 -4.70
N LEU A 365 7.01 -8.67 -4.37
CA LEU A 365 5.96 -9.65 -4.05
C LEU A 365 5.11 -9.21 -2.84
N ALA A 366 5.77 -8.87 -1.73
CA ALA A 366 5.08 -8.48 -0.50
C ALA A 366 4.27 -7.18 -0.67
N ASN A 367 4.86 -6.22 -1.38
CA ASN A 367 4.27 -4.92 -1.65
C ASN A 367 2.93 -5.04 -2.40
N MET A 368 2.87 -5.88 -3.43
CA MET A 368 1.66 -6.02 -4.26
C MET A 368 0.59 -6.95 -3.67
N ALA A 369 0.82 -7.55 -2.49
CA ALA A 369 -0.21 -8.33 -1.80
C ALA A 369 -1.48 -7.51 -1.52
N ILE A 370 -1.34 -6.20 -1.25
CA ILE A 370 -2.47 -5.29 -1.03
C ILE A 370 -3.36 -5.12 -2.26
N GLU A 371 -2.82 -5.32 -3.47
CA GLU A 371 -3.62 -5.29 -4.70
C GLU A 371 -4.57 -6.51 -4.79
N CYS A 372 -4.29 -7.62 -4.09
CA CYS A 372 -5.23 -8.73 -3.89
C CYS A 372 -6.20 -8.51 -2.71
N GLY A 373 -6.10 -7.36 -2.02
CA GLY A 373 -6.85 -7.05 -0.80
C GLY A 373 -6.20 -7.50 0.51
N ALA A 374 -4.99 -8.10 0.45
CA ALA A 374 -4.30 -8.60 1.61
C ALA A 374 -3.80 -7.49 2.53
N MET A 375 -3.75 -7.76 3.83
CA MET A 375 -3.21 -6.84 4.82
C MET A 375 -1.68 -6.81 4.81
N CYS A 376 -1.07 -7.97 4.55
CA CYS A 376 0.37 -8.17 4.56
C CYS A 376 0.74 -9.26 3.56
N GLY A 377 1.78 -9.01 2.75
CA GLY A 377 2.49 -10.06 2.02
C GLY A 377 3.68 -10.50 2.84
N LEU A 378 3.74 -11.77 3.23
CA LEU A 378 4.67 -12.28 4.23
C LEU A 378 5.61 -13.31 3.61
N ILE A 379 6.90 -13.15 3.86
CA ILE A 379 7.95 -14.14 3.57
C ILE A 379 8.68 -14.40 4.88
N ALA A 380 8.85 -15.68 5.24
CA ALA A 380 9.61 -16.06 6.42
C ALA A 380 11.07 -15.60 6.29
N ALA A 381 11.68 -15.17 7.40
CA ALA A 381 13.09 -14.82 7.38
C ALA A 381 13.95 -16.05 7.10
N ASP A 382 14.86 -15.94 6.14
CA ASP A 382 15.86 -16.94 5.80
C ASP A 382 17.25 -16.29 5.70
N GLU A 383 18.23 -16.99 5.11
CA GLU A 383 19.61 -16.48 4.96
C GLU A 383 19.65 -15.14 4.18
N VAL A 384 18.86 -14.98 3.12
CA VAL A 384 18.79 -13.72 2.35
C VAL A 384 18.28 -12.58 3.22
N THR A 385 17.25 -12.82 4.04
CA THR A 385 16.74 -11.82 4.98
C THR A 385 17.78 -11.52 6.06
N ASN A 386 18.43 -12.53 6.63
CA ASN A 386 19.40 -12.39 7.71
C ASN A 386 20.63 -11.60 7.25
N ASP A 387 21.19 -11.93 6.09
CA ASP A 387 22.34 -11.24 5.51
C ASP A 387 22.02 -9.78 5.24
N TYR A 388 20.83 -9.51 4.67
CA TYR A 388 20.43 -8.14 4.42
C TYR A 388 20.28 -7.35 5.73
N VAL A 389 19.48 -7.84 6.68
CA VAL A 389 19.19 -7.11 7.92
C VAL A 389 20.47 -6.86 8.73
N THR A 390 21.35 -7.85 8.86
CA THR A 390 22.60 -7.70 9.61
C THR A 390 23.59 -6.75 8.92
N SER A 391 23.54 -6.63 7.59
CA SER A 391 24.30 -5.61 6.85
C SER A 391 23.79 -4.18 7.08
N ARG A 392 22.52 -4.01 7.48
CA ARG A 392 21.89 -2.70 7.67
C ARG A 392 21.85 -2.23 9.12
N THR A 393 21.78 -3.15 10.08
CA THR A 393 21.68 -2.79 11.49
C THR A 393 22.34 -3.84 12.39
N PRO A 394 23.06 -3.41 13.45
CA PRO A 394 23.61 -4.32 14.44
C PRO A 394 22.55 -4.82 15.45
N ILE A 395 21.33 -4.29 15.40
CA ILE A 395 20.29 -4.64 16.36
C ILE A 395 19.71 -6.02 15.99
N GLY A 396 19.82 -6.98 16.91
CA GLY A 396 19.25 -8.31 16.75
C GLY A 396 17.72 -8.31 16.58
N PHE A 397 17.21 -9.45 16.14
CA PHE A 397 15.78 -9.69 15.93
C PHE A 397 15.40 -11.12 16.31
N GLU A 398 14.10 -11.33 16.53
CA GLU A 398 13.53 -12.63 16.84
C GLU A 398 12.42 -12.89 15.83
N ASP A 399 12.61 -13.91 14.99
CA ASP A 399 11.59 -14.31 14.02
C ASP A 399 10.49 -15.13 14.71
N ALA A 400 9.24 -14.97 14.28
CA ALA A 400 8.13 -15.74 14.83
C ALA A 400 7.90 -17.01 13.98
N ILE A 401 8.12 -18.18 14.55
CA ILE A 401 8.00 -19.45 13.81
C ILE A 401 6.59 -20.00 13.99
N ALA A 402 5.86 -20.25 12.89
CA ALA A 402 4.53 -20.88 12.95
C ALA A 402 4.59 -22.25 13.64
N ASP A 403 3.49 -22.66 14.29
CA ASP A 403 3.39 -24.03 14.79
C ASP A 403 3.34 -25.04 13.63
N PRO A 404 3.90 -26.25 13.78
CA PRO A 404 3.92 -27.26 12.72
C PRO A 404 2.54 -27.65 12.19
N ASP A 405 1.52 -27.57 13.04
CA ASP A 405 0.12 -27.88 12.80
C ASP A 405 -0.76 -26.62 12.74
N ALA A 406 -0.17 -25.45 12.47
CA ALA A 406 -0.91 -24.22 12.23
C ALA A 406 -1.90 -24.37 11.07
N GLU A 407 -3.13 -23.90 11.28
CA GLU A 407 -4.19 -23.95 10.27
C GLU A 407 -4.12 -22.74 9.33
N TYR A 408 -4.18 -22.99 8.03
CA TYR A 408 -4.22 -21.97 6.97
C TYR A 408 -5.59 -22.01 6.29
N GLU A 409 -6.13 -20.85 5.91
CA GLU A 409 -7.45 -20.79 5.28
C GLU A 409 -7.45 -21.46 3.89
N ALA A 410 -6.37 -21.28 3.12
CA ALA A 410 -6.15 -22.01 1.90
C ALA A 410 -4.65 -22.10 1.57
N ILE A 411 -4.30 -23.11 0.78
CA ILE A 411 -2.96 -23.31 0.22
C ILE A 411 -3.10 -23.35 -1.30
N TYR A 412 -2.41 -22.43 -1.98
CA TYR A 412 -2.32 -22.34 -3.43
C TYR A 412 -0.94 -22.83 -3.87
N GLN A 413 -0.91 -23.80 -4.78
CA GLN A 413 0.33 -24.38 -5.30
C GLN A 413 0.49 -23.99 -6.75
N PHE A 414 1.61 -23.33 -7.07
CA PHE A 414 1.92 -22.88 -8.43
C PHE A 414 3.32 -23.35 -8.84
N ASP A 415 3.38 -24.09 -9.95
CA ASP A 415 4.61 -24.32 -10.70
C ASP A 415 4.79 -23.18 -11.72
N LEU A 416 5.87 -22.43 -11.57
CA LEU A 416 6.14 -21.23 -12.37
C LEU A 416 7.11 -21.49 -13.53
N SER A 417 7.44 -22.76 -13.82
CA SER A 417 8.42 -23.13 -14.85
C SER A 417 8.05 -22.70 -16.27
N HIS A 418 6.76 -22.45 -16.51
CA HIS A 418 6.22 -22.03 -17.80
C HIS A 418 5.50 -20.68 -17.72
N LEU A 419 5.79 -19.87 -16.68
CA LEU A 419 5.19 -18.55 -16.56
C LEU A 419 5.70 -17.65 -17.70
N GLU A 420 4.77 -17.03 -18.42
CA GLU A 420 5.05 -15.99 -19.41
C GLU A 420 5.07 -14.60 -18.76
N PRO A 421 5.70 -13.58 -19.36
CA PRO A 421 5.58 -12.21 -18.88
C PRO A 421 4.11 -11.78 -18.80
N GLN A 422 3.76 -11.12 -17.71
CA GLN A 422 2.38 -10.76 -17.39
C GLN A 422 2.14 -9.26 -17.60
N VAL A 423 0.95 -8.92 -18.09
CA VAL A 423 0.52 -7.52 -18.23
C VAL A 423 -0.86 -7.32 -17.62
N ALA A 424 -0.99 -6.36 -16.71
CA ALA A 424 -2.30 -5.92 -16.22
C ALA A 424 -2.87 -4.83 -17.11
N ARG A 425 -4.07 -5.06 -17.66
CA ARG A 425 -4.77 -4.12 -18.53
C ARG A 425 -5.53 -3.07 -17.71
N PRO A 426 -5.65 -1.82 -18.18
CA PRO A 426 -6.48 -0.83 -17.49
C PRO A 426 -7.97 -1.21 -17.58
N PRO A 427 -8.80 -0.79 -16.61
CA PRO A 427 -8.46 0.12 -15.51
C PRO A 427 -8.28 -0.60 -14.17
N LYS A 428 -8.00 -1.90 -14.11
CA LYS A 428 -7.87 -2.63 -12.84
C LYS A 428 -6.62 -3.53 -12.84
N PRO A 429 -5.89 -3.62 -11.72
CA PRO A 429 -4.63 -4.34 -11.68
C PRO A 429 -4.83 -5.87 -11.79
N ASP A 430 -6.04 -6.38 -11.57
CA ASP A 430 -6.40 -7.79 -11.73
C ASP A 430 -6.80 -8.21 -13.14
N GLN A 431 -6.85 -7.29 -14.11
CA GLN A 431 -7.11 -7.62 -15.52
C GLN A 431 -5.85 -8.13 -16.22
N VAL A 432 -5.23 -9.16 -15.64
CA VAL A 432 -3.94 -9.70 -16.06
C VAL A 432 -4.12 -10.70 -17.19
N VAL A 433 -3.21 -10.62 -18.16
CA VAL A 433 -3.09 -11.56 -19.27
C VAL A 433 -1.62 -11.93 -19.49
N ASN A 434 -1.37 -13.11 -20.06
CA ASN A 434 -0.06 -13.37 -20.66
C ASN A 434 0.17 -12.33 -21.76
N ILE A 435 1.39 -11.81 -21.87
CA ILE A 435 1.68 -10.75 -22.85
C ILE A 435 1.38 -11.19 -24.29
N THR A 436 1.47 -12.48 -24.59
CA THR A 436 1.14 -13.09 -25.89
C THR A 436 -0.34 -12.97 -26.26
N GLN A 437 -1.23 -12.72 -25.30
CA GLN A 437 -2.68 -12.57 -25.49
C GLN A 437 -3.11 -11.12 -25.71
N LEU A 438 -2.21 -10.14 -25.52
CA LEU A 438 -2.57 -8.72 -25.50
C LEU A 438 -2.84 -8.14 -26.89
N GLY A 439 -2.27 -8.74 -27.94
CA GLY A 439 -2.29 -8.19 -29.30
C GLY A 439 -1.33 -7.01 -29.46
N ASP A 440 -1.53 -6.22 -30.52
CA ASP A 440 -0.67 -5.06 -30.81
C ASP A 440 -1.20 -3.79 -30.12
N VAL A 441 -0.47 -3.30 -29.12
CA VAL A 441 -0.84 -2.12 -28.33
C VAL A 441 0.29 -1.10 -28.40
N PRO A 442 0.20 -0.06 -29.26
CA PRO A 442 1.19 1.01 -29.29
C PRO A 442 1.17 1.79 -27.97
N ILE A 443 2.33 2.32 -27.60
CA ILE A 443 2.49 3.17 -26.41
C ILE A 443 3.05 4.52 -26.80
N THR A 444 2.76 5.53 -26.00
CA THR A 444 3.41 6.86 -26.07
C THR A 444 4.31 7.11 -24.85
N LYS A 445 4.15 6.33 -23.78
CA LYS A 445 4.87 6.53 -22.53
C LYS A 445 5.27 5.21 -21.86
N ALA A 446 6.46 5.18 -21.29
CA ALA A 446 6.97 4.08 -20.49
C ALA A 446 7.55 4.63 -19.19
N PHE A 447 7.33 3.93 -18.08
CA PHE A 447 7.76 4.40 -16.75
C PHE A 447 8.33 3.26 -15.91
N ILE A 448 9.59 3.39 -15.52
CA ILE A 448 10.31 2.45 -14.66
C ILE A 448 10.63 3.19 -13.36
N GLY A 449 10.00 2.80 -12.26
CA GLY A 449 10.12 3.49 -10.98
C GLY A 449 9.09 2.99 -9.97
N SER A 450 8.87 3.74 -8.89
CA SER A 450 8.06 3.35 -7.71
C SER A 450 8.73 2.29 -6.81
N CYS A 451 8.08 1.98 -5.68
CA CYS A 451 8.50 0.91 -4.78
C CYS A 451 8.50 -0.49 -5.42
N THR A 452 7.83 -0.69 -6.56
CA THR A 452 7.79 -1.98 -7.29
C THR A 452 8.56 -2.02 -8.61
N GLY A 453 9.28 -0.95 -8.96
CA GLY A 453 10.00 -0.91 -10.24
C GLY A 453 11.20 0.03 -10.29
N GLY A 454 11.66 0.56 -9.15
CA GLY A 454 12.78 1.50 -9.06
C GLY A 454 13.95 1.01 -8.21
N LYS A 455 13.98 -0.24 -7.77
CA LYS A 455 15.08 -0.79 -6.96
C LYS A 455 16.28 -1.16 -7.83
N LEU A 456 17.43 -1.45 -7.24
CA LEU A 456 18.66 -1.66 -8.00
C LEU A 456 18.52 -2.85 -8.98
N TYR A 457 17.86 -3.94 -8.55
CA TYR A 457 17.59 -5.08 -9.42
C TYR A 457 16.67 -4.72 -10.61
N ASP A 458 15.66 -3.89 -10.37
CA ASP A 458 14.73 -3.40 -11.41
C ASP A 458 15.49 -2.58 -12.47
N LEU A 459 16.37 -1.67 -12.02
CA LEU A 459 17.20 -0.83 -12.89
C LEU A 459 18.20 -1.66 -13.70
N ALA A 460 18.80 -2.70 -13.09
CA ALA A 460 19.71 -3.60 -13.79
C ALA A 460 19.01 -4.34 -14.95
N GLN A 461 17.77 -4.80 -14.73
CA GLN A 461 16.98 -5.44 -15.80
C GLN A 461 16.66 -4.47 -16.94
N ALA A 462 16.29 -3.23 -16.62
CA ALA A 462 16.04 -2.20 -17.61
C ALA A 462 17.31 -1.84 -18.40
N ALA A 463 18.44 -1.65 -17.71
CA ALA A 463 19.72 -1.31 -18.32
C ALA A 463 20.19 -2.41 -19.28
N ALA A 464 20.01 -3.68 -18.91
CA ALA A 464 20.35 -4.81 -19.79
C ALA A 464 19.57 -4.81 -21.11
N VAL A 465 18.33 -4.31 -21.11
CA VAL A 465 17.52 -4.15 -22.32
C VAL A 465 17.98 -2.93 -23.12
N LEU A 466 18.17 -1.80 -22.46
CA LEU A 466 18.41 -0.50 -23.10
C LEU A 466 19.83 -0.33 -23.63
N LYS A 467 20.80 -1.11 -23.12
CA LYS A 467 22.19 -1.08 -23.59
C LYS A 467 22.28 -1.27 -25.11
N ASP A 468 22.98 -0.35 -25.76
CA ASP A 468 23.19 -0.30 -27.22
C ASP A 468 21.88 -0.20 -28.05
N ARG A 469 20.78 0.29 -27.44
CA ARG A 469 19.48 0.47 -28.08
C ARG A 469 18.93 1.87 -27.82
N GLN A 470 17.96 2.28 -28.64
CA GLN A 470 17.30 3.58 -28.53
C GLN A 470 15.82 3.38 -28.21
N VAL A 471 15.26 4.27 -27.39
CA VAL A 471 13.82 4.39 -27.20
C VAL A 471 13.15 4.71 -28.55
N ALA A 472 11.99 4.10 -28.81
CA ALA A 472 11.27 4.29 -30.06
C ALA A 472 10.85 5.75 -30.27
N GLN A 473 10.85 6.20 -31.54
CA GLN A 473 10.38 7.54 -31.88
C GLN A 473 8.92 7.73 -31.43
N GLY A 474 8.66 8.81 -30.69
CA GLY A 474 7.33 9.13 -30.16
C GLY A 474 6.99 8.45 -28.83
N VAL A 475 7.94 7.75 -28.21
CA VAL A 475 7.81 7.22 -26.84
C VAL A 475 8.69 7.99 -25.88
N ASP A 476 8.11 8.46 -24.77
CA ASP A 476 8.86 8.96 -23.62
C ASP A 476 9.10 7.82 -22.63
N LEU A 477 10.36 7.51 -22.33
CA LEU A 477 10.74 6.60 -21.26
C LEU A 477 11.27 7.38 -20.05
N PHE A 478 10.65 7.20 -18.89
CA PHE A 478 11.11 7.76 -17.62
C PHE A 478 11.67 6.66 -16.72
N VAL A 479 12.81 6.93 -16.09
CA VAL A 479 13.46 6.03 -15.12
C VAL A 479 13.64 6.76 -13.78
N VAL A 480 13.17 6.15 -12.70
CA VAL A 480 13.18 6.74 -11.35
C VAL A 480 13.82 5.77 -10.36
N PRO A 481 15.08 6.01 -9.94
CA PRO A 481 15.68 5.28 -8.83
C PRO A 481 14.86 5.48 -7.55
N ALA A 482 14.56 4.40 -6.83
CA ALA A 482 13.67 4.43 -5.67
C ALA A 482 14.28 5.11 -4.44
N SER A 483 15.61 5.22 -4.35
CA SER A 483 16.33 5.92 -3.29
C SER A 483 17.63 6.54 -3.82
N MET A 484 18.22 7.44 -3.04
CA MET A 484 19.54 7.98 -3.33
C MET A 484 20.64 6.93 -3.28
N GLU A 485 20.52 5.92 -2.39
CA GLU A 485 21.44 4.79 -2.35
C GLU A 485 21.36 3.98 -3.65
N VAL A 486 20.14 3.67 -4.12
CA VAL A 486 19.94 2.98 -5.40
C VAL A 486 20.46 3.83 -6.57
N ARG A 487 20.21 5.15 -6.57
CA ARG A 487 20.70 6.06 -7.60
C ARG A 487 22.23 6.01 -7.69
N GLN A 488 22.91 6.17 -6.56
CA GLN A 488 24.37 6.16 -6.51
C GLN A 488 24.94 4.82 -7.02
N LYS A 489 24.39 3.70 -6.55
CA LYS A 489 24.84 2.36 -7.00
C LYS A 489 24.59 2.14 -8.50
N ALA A 490 23.45 2.60 -9.00
CA ALA A 490 23.13 2.53 -10.43
C ALA A 490 24.10 3.38 -11.28
N GLU A 491 24.56 4.52 -10.76
CA GLU A 491 25.59 5.35 -11.39
C GLU A 491 26.95 4.64 -11.40
N GLU A 492 27.38 4.10 -10.25
CA GLU A 492 28.62 3.34 -10.11
C GLU A 492 28.69 2.12 -11.05
N LEU A 493 27.54 1.47 -11.29
CA LEU A 493 27.40 0.33 -12.21
C LEU A 493 27.21 0.74 -13.68
N GLY A 494 27.16 2.05 -13.99
CA GLY A 494 27.01 2.58 -15.33
C GLY A 494 25.59 2.50 -15.91
N TYR A 495 24.57 2.19 -15.09
CA TYR A 495 23.18 2.09 -15.56
C TYR A 495 22.62 3.45 -15.96
N LEU A 496 22.97 4.52 -15.24
CA LEU A 496 22.51 5.87 -15.59
C LEU A 496 22.99 6.30 -16.98
N ALA A 497 24.26 6.05 -17.30
CA ALA A 497 24.81 6.31 -18.63
C ALA A 497 24.05 5.54 -19.73
N ILE A 498 23.75 4.26 -19.49
CA ILE A 498 22.95 3.44 -20.43
C ILE A 498 21.56 4.05 -20.65
N PHE A 499 20.91 4.53 -19.59
CA PHE A 499 19.59 5.15 -19.70
C PHE A 499 19.65 6.43 -20.53
N GLU A 500 20.61 7.31 -20.25
CA GLU A 500 20.81 8.56 -21.00
C GLU A 500 21.14 8.29 -22.48
N GLU A 501 22.07 7.37 -22.75
CA GLU A 501 22.45 6.96 -24.10
C GLU A 501 21.27 6.41 -24.89
N SER A 502 20.35 5.69 -24.25
CA SER A 502 19.14 5.15 -24.90
C SER A 502 18.06 6.20 -25.20
N GLY A 503 18.22 7.43 -24.70
CA GLY A 503 17.22 8.50 -24.80
C GLY A 503 16.18 8.49 -23.66
N ALA A 504 16.40 7.71 -22.60
CA ALA A 504 15.54 7.72 -21.42
C ALA A 504 15.78 8.97 -20.56
N GLN A 505 14.72 9.43 -19.89
CA GLN A 505 14.79 10.56 -18.95
C GLN A 505 14.87 10.05 -17.52
N ILE A 506 16.00 10.30 -16.85
CA ILE A 506 16.17 9.98 -15.44
C ILE A 506 15.48 11.06 -14.60
N LEU A 507 14.53 10.68 -13.75
CA LEU A 507 13.85 11.60 -12.84
C LEU A 507 14.41 11.50 -11.41
N LYS A 508 14.03 12.49 -10.59
CA LYS A 508 14.36 12.57 -9.17
C LYS A 508 13.61 11.50 -8.37
N SER A 509 14.28 10.94 -7.37
CA SER A 509 13.69 9.94 -6.47
C SER A 509 12.44 10.47 -5.75
N GLY A 510 11.41 9.62 -5.70
CA GLY A 510 10.09 9.92 -5.14
C GLY A 510 9.02 9.01 -5.75
N CYS A 511 7.82 8.98 -5.16
CA CYS A 511 6.71 8.19 -5.69
C CYS A 511 6.22 8.70 -7.07
N GLY A 512 6.28 10.01 -7.30
CA GLY A 512 6.06 10.67 -8.59
C GLY A 512 4.77 10.26 -9.31
N ALA A 513 4.90 9.79 -10.56
CA ALA A 513 3.76 9.43 -11.42
C ALA A 513 2.89 8.26 -10.90
N CYS A 514 3.41 7.43 -9.98
CA CYS A 514 2.66 6.31 -9.38
C CYS A 514 1.36 6.77 -8.69
N ILE A 515 1.37 7.99 -8.15
CA ILE A 515 0.25 8.62 -7.44
C ILE A 515 -0.20 9.93 -8.09
N ASN A 516 0.09 10.10 -9.38
CA ASN A 516 -0.21 11.33 -10.13
C ASN A 516 0.38 12.58 -9.44
N SER A 517 1.63 12.52 -8.95
CA SER A 517 2.26 13.60 -8.16
C SER A 517 3.69 13.94 -8.60
N GLY A 518 4.03 13.69 -9.86
CA GLY A 518 5.34 14.06 -10.43
C GLY A 518 5.38 13.82 -11.94
N LYS A 519 6.50 14.19 -12.58
CA LYS A 519 6.69 14.00 -14.02
C LYS A 519 6.53 12.54 -14.43
N GLY A 520 6.14 12.33 -15.69
CA GLY A 520 5.83 11.00 -16.23
C GLY A 520 4.39 10.55 -16.00
N VAL A 521 3.48 11.44 -15.60
CA VAL A 521 2.02 11.17 -15.64
C VAL A 521 1.51 11.11 -17.08
N LEU A 522 0.39 10.41 -17.27
CA LEU A 522 -0.29 10.29 -18.55
C LEU A 522 -1.23 11.48 -18.80
N ASP A 523 -1.15 12.03 -20.01
CA ASP A 523 -2.07 13.02 -20.54
C ASP A 523 -3.29 12.37 -21.20
N LYS A 524 -4.21 13.20 -21.71
CA LYS A 524 -5.46 12.74 -22.33
C LYS A 524 -5.19 11.77 -23.47
N GLU A 525 -5.93 10.66 -23.46
CA GLU A 525 -5.91 9.62 -24.49
C GLU A 525 -4.55 8.94 -24.73
N GLU A 526 -3.55 9.19 -23.87
CA GLU A 526 -2.27 8.50 -23.94
C GLU A 526 -2.37 7.03 -23.52
N THR A 527 -1.45 6.23 -24.04
CA THR A 527 -1.28 4.83 -23.66
C THR A 527 0.11 4.61 -23.08
N GLY A 528 0.16 4.18 -21.82
CA GLY A 528 1.38 3.99 -21.07
C GLY A 528 1.59 2.56 -20.59
N ILE A 529 2.85 2.17 -20.39
CA ILE A 529 3.23 0.93 -19.70
C ILE A 529 4.18 1.22 -18.53
N TYR A 530 3.79 0.82 -17.32
CA TYR A 530 4.36 1.30 -16.06
C TYR A 530 4.78 0.12 -15.18
N ALA A 531 5.97 0.19 -14.59
CA ALA A 531 6.42 -0.71 -13.55
C ALA A 531 5.93 -0.27 -12.16
N THR A 532 4.65 0.12 -12.06
CA THR A 532 4.01 0.61 -10.82
C THR A 532 2.90 -0.33 -10.37
N ASN A 533 2.31 -0.08 -9.20
CA ASN A 533 1.36 -0.98 -8.54
C ASN A 533 -0.06 -0.97 -9.10
N ARG A 534 -0.52 0.17 -9.59
CA ARG A 534 -1.96 0.42 -9.82
C ARG A 534 -2.19 1.13 -11.13
N ASN A 535 -3.21 0.69 -11.85
CA ASN A 535 -3.69 1.29 -13.09
C ASN A 535 -5.19 1.64 -13.03
N PHE A 536 -5.69 1.97 -11.83
CA PHE A 536 -7.03 2.54 -11.67
C PHE A 536 -7.20 3.79 -12.53
N LYS A 537 -8.45 4.04 -12.95
CA LYS A 537 -8.81 5.21 -13.75
C LYS A 537 -8.34 6.50 -13.06
N GLY A 538 -7.51 7.29 -13.75
CA GLY A 538 -6.97 8.55 -13.22
C GLY A 538 -5.86 8.41 -12.17
N ARG A 539 -5.35 7.19 -11.93
CA ARG A 539 -4.33 6.92 -10.91
C ARG A 539 -2.97 7.56 -11.23
N SER A 540 -2.55 7.50 -12.49
CA SER A 540 -1.24 7.96 -12.95
C SER A 540 -1.35 9.03 -14.03
N GLY A 541 -2.40 9.86 -13.98
CA GLY A 541 -2.63 10.92 -14.96
C GLY A 541 -4.11 11.19 -15.22
N ASP A 542 -4.44 11.57 -16.45
CA ASP A 542 -5.79 11.87 -16.89
C ASP A 542 -6.71 10.62 -16.83
N PRO A 543 -7.97 10.73 -16.40
CA PRO A 543 -8.92 9.62 -16.35
C PRO A 543 -9.25 8.95 -17.70
N THR A 544 -8.90 9.56 -18.83
CA THR A 544 -9.07 9.01 -20.19
C THR A 544 -7.86 8.19 -20.68
N ALA A 545 -6.72 8.30 -19.99
CA ALA A 545 -5.51 7.57 -20.34
C ALA A 545 -5.59 6.07 -20.01
N LYS A 546 -4.78 5.27 -20.71
CA LYS A 546 -4.69 3.83 -20.54
C LYS A 546 -3.34 3.46 -19.95
N ASN A 547 -3.32 3.03 -18.69
CA ASN A 547 -2.10 2.57 -18.03
C ASN A 547 -2.06 1.03 -17.95
N TYR A 548 -1.04 0.42 -18.54
CA TYR A 548 -0.75 -1.01 -18.42
C TYR A 548 0.34 -1.24 -17.38
N LEU A 549 0.22 -2.29 -16.56
CA LEU A 549 1.26 -2.64 -15.59
C LEU A 549 2.07 -3.83 -16.08
N ALA A 550 3.39 -3.77 -15.95
CA ALA A 550 4.29 -4.86 -16.33
C ALA A 550 5.61 -4.82 -15.53
N SER A 551 6.46 -5.83 -15.68
CA SER A 551 7.81 -5.85 -15.12
C SER A 551 8.72 -4.77 -15.72
N PRO A 552 9.74 -4.25 -14.98
CA PRO A 552 10.70 -3.27 -15.49
C PRO A 552 11.33 -3.68 -16.82
N ARG A 553 11.68 -4.97 -16.95
CA ARG A 553 12.18 -5.55 -18.21
C ARG A 553 11.18 -5.39 -19.35
N THR A 554 9.93 -5.77 -19.14
CA THR A 554 8.86 -5.67 -20.15
C THR A 554 8.60 -4.21 -20.54
N VAL A 555 8.61 -3.29 -19.57
CA VAL A 555 8.49 -1.85 -19.82
C VAL A 555 9.64 -1.35 -20.72
N ALA A 556 10.88 -1.71 -20.40
CA ALA A 556 12.05 -1.32 -21.19
C ALA A 556 11.99 -1.87 -22.62
N ILE A 557 11.60 -3.15 -22.79
CA ILE A 557 11.45 -3.76 -24.13
C ILE A 557 10.37 -3.02 -24.92
N SER A 558 9.24 -2.73 -24.27
CA SER A 558 8.12 -2.03 -24.89
C SER A 558 8.50 -0.61 -25.31
N ALA A 559 9.30 0.09 -24.51
CA ALA A 559 9.82 1.43 -24.81
C ALA A 559 10.70 1.44 -26.07
N VAL A 560 11.57 0.43 -26.23
CA VAL A 560 12.41 0.27 -27.43
C VAL A 560 11.57 -0.08 -28.67
N LYS A 561 10.50 -0.87 -28.51
CA LYS A 561 9.68 -1.36 -29.64
C LYS A 561 8.52 -0.44 -30.01
N GLY A 562 8.21 0.57 -29.19
CA GLY A 562 7.09 1.49 -29.43
C GLY A 562 5.70 0.91 -29.11
N LYS A 563 5.66 -0.29 -28.54
CA LYS A 563 4.42 -1.06 -28.30
C LYS A 563 4.64 -2.10 -27.21
N ILE A 564 3.57 -2.53 -26.55
CA ILE A 564 3.64 -3.52 -25.48
C ILE A 564 4.09 -4.87 -26.03
N THR A 565 5.26 -5.34 -25.59
CA THR A 565 5.83 -6.64 -26.00
C THR A 565 6.92 -7.10 -25.04
N ALA A 566 7.11 -8.42 -24.94
CA ALA A 566 8.26 -9.04 -24.29
C ALA A 566 9.32 -9.51 -25.31
N ASN A 567 9.04 -9.38 -26.61
CA ASN A 567 10.00 -9.73 -27.65
C ASN A 567 10.94 -8.54 -27.92
N LEU A 568 12.22 -8.72 -27.60
CA LEU A 568 13.28 -7.75 -27.86
C LEU A 568 13.92 -7.92 -29.24
N ASP A 569 13.73 -9.08 -29.89
CA ASP A 569 14.34 -9.42 -31.18
C ASP A 569 13.51 -8.90 -32.37
#